data_AF-A0AAU5S993-F1
#
_entry.id   AF-A0AAU5S993-F1
#
_cell.length_a   1.000
_cell.length_b   1.000
_cell.length_c   1.000
_cell.angle_alpha   90.00
_cell.angle_beta   90.00
_cell.angle_gamma   90.00
#
_symmetry.space_group_name_H-M   'P 1'
#
loop_
_entity.id
_entity.type
_entity.pdbx_description
1 polymer ?
#
loop_
_entity_poly.entity_id
_entity_poly.type
_entity_poly.pdbx_seq_one_letter_code
_entity_poly.pdbx_strand_id
1 'polypeptide(L)'
;MSTSEPTPADRLREQILTAIEQYELDRATETATDDFEDDPLSRNYLRWLAKHQSRANRKDPSERDRQLAQMIADEFSLQDVRILRAAAEAVAAATPAIVMKHVGDGMEPPEIATEMGLTPSRVYGIIREQRQRETQAIIAAGIANDPDPKASYEKWERVLATTTDPAERATAEQFLAEFRAALPDKKAEPRST
;
A
#
# COMPACT_ATOMS: atom_id res chain seq x y z
N MET A 1 -4.36 -12.00 -46.47
CA MET A 1 -4.66 -11.28 -45.22
C MET A 1 -4.77 -9.81 -45.60
N SER A 2 -5.98 -9.27 -45.73
CA SER A 2 -6.17 -7.87 -46.11
C SER A 2 -6.12 -7.01 -44.87
N THR A 3 -5.10 -6.16 -44.77
CA THR A 3 -5.07 -5.01 -43.86
C THR A 3 -5.97 -3.95 -44.47
N SER A 4 -7.22 -3.88 -44.03
CA SER A 4 -8.14 -2.82 -44.44
C SER A 4 -7.56 -1.47 -44.00
N GLU A 5 -7.32 -0.56 -44.95
CA GLU A 5 -6.91 0.81 -44.62
C GLU A 5 -7.93 1.45 -43.67
N PRO A 6 -7.48 2.21 -42.65
CA PRO A 6 -8.37 2.91 -41.74
C PRO A 6 -9.26 3.89 -42.51
N THR A 7 -10.56 3.84 -42.23
CA THR A 7 -11.53 4.69 -42.92
C THR A 7 -11.26 6.17 -42.58
N PRO A 8 -11.72 7.12 -43.40
CA PRO A 8 -11.64 8.55 -43.05
C PRO A 8 -12.28 8.86 -41.69
N ALA A 9 -13.31 8.11 -41.29
CA ALA A 9 -13.95 8.24 -39.98
C ALA A 9 -13.04 7.74 -38.83
N ASP A 10 -12.28 6.66 -39.05
CA ASP A 10 -11.31 6.16 -38.07
C ASP A 10 -10.17 7.16 -37.86
N ARG A 11 -9.64 7.74 -38.95
CA ARG A 11 -8.62 8.79 -38.89
C ARG A 11 -9.08 10.04 -38.16
N LEU A 12 -10.31 10.50 -38.45
CA LEU A 12 -10.90 11.64 -37.74
C LEU A 12 -11.09 11.33 -36.25
N ARG A 13 -11.54 10.12 -35.92
CA ARG A 13 -11.71 9.68 -34.54
C ARG A 13 -10.37 9.65 -33.78
N GLU A 14 -9.30 9.14 -34.40
CA GLU A 14 -7.97 9.18 -33.79
C GLU A 14 -7.47 10.61 -33.59
N GLN A 15 -7.62 11.49 -34.59
CA GLN A 15 -7.22 12.89 -34.46
C GLN A 15 -7.96 13.61 -33.33
N ILE A 16 -9.26 13.35 -33.17
CA ILE A 16 -10.05 13.91 -32.06
C ILE A 16 -9.55 13.36 -30.72
N LEU A 17 -9.26 12.06 -30.63
CA LEU A 17 -8.74 11.46 -29.40
C LEU A 17 -7.36 12.05 -29.04
N THR A 18 -6.44 12.12 -29.98
CA THR A 18 -5.12 12.75 -29.77
C THR A 18 -5.24 14.21 -29.34
N ALA A 19 -6.15 14.98 -29.95
CA ALA A 19 -6.37 16.37 -29.56
C ALA A 19 -6.94 16.51 -28.14
N ILE A 20 -7.83 15.59 -27.73
CA ILE A 20 -8.35 15.54 -26.36
C ILE A 20 -7.25 15.15 -25.37
N GLU A 21 -6.42 14.17 -25.72
CA GLU A 21 -5.30 13.71 -24.88
C GLU A 21 -4.26 14.83 -24.70
N GLN A 22 -3.91 15.55 -25.77
CA GLN A 22 -3.03 16.71 -25.71
C GLN A 22 -3.63 17.81 -24.83
N TYR A 23 -4.93 18.11 -24.98
CA TYR A 23 -5.60 19.09 -24.12
C TYR A 23 -5.66 18.66 -22.65
N GLU A 24 -5.87 17.37 -22.35
CA GLU A 24 -5.82 16.85 -20.97
C GLU A 24 -4.41 16.97 -20.37
N LEU A 25 -3.36 16.77 -21.18
CA LEU A 25 -1.96 16.95 -20.79
C LEU A 25 -1.64 18.42 -20.53
N ASP A 26 -1.93 19.29 -21.49
CA ASP A 26 -1.71 20.75 -21.40
C ASP A 26 -2.44 21.33 -20.20
N ARG A 27 -3.65 20.85 -19.88
CA ARG A 27 -4.38 21.28 -18.68
C ARG A 27 -3.77 20.75 -17.38
N ALA A 28 -3.23 19.54 -17.38
CA ALA A 28 -2.57 18.98 -16.21
C ALA A 28 -1.28 19.75 -15.87
N THR A 29 -0.53 20.20 -16.88
CA THR A 29 0.65 21.05 -16.74
C THR A 29 0.28 22.50 -16.42
N GLU A 30 -0.74 23.08 -17.07
CA GLU A 30 -1.23 24.44 -16.76
C GLU A 30 -1.73 24.58 -15.32
N THR A 31 -2.41 23.59 -14.75
CA THR A 31 -2.91 23.70 -13.36
C THR A 31 -1.79 23.53 -12.31
N ALA A 32 -0.56 23.26 -12.74
CA ALA A 32 0.64 23.25 -11.89
C ALA A 32 1.37 24.61 -11.87
N THR A 33 0.91 25.61 -12.64
CA THR A 33 1.65 26.86 -12.94
C THR A 33 1.68 27.95 -11.85
N ASP A 34 1.29 27.66 -10.61
CA ASP A 34 1.50 28.66 -9.54
C ASP A 34 2.91 28.61 -8.93
N ASP A 35 3.73 27.61 -9.24
CA ASP A 35 5.19 27.65 -9.14
C ASP A 35 5.76 26.34 -9.73
N PHE A 36 6.76 26.46 -10.60
CA PHE A 36 7.56 25.43 -11.31
C PHE A 36 7.19 25.12 -12.76
N GLU A 37 8.25 25.13 -13.60
CA GLU A 37 8.37 24.62 -14.96
C GLU A 37 7.75 23.22 -15.12
N ASP A 38 7.50 22.79 -16.37
CA ASP A 38 7.04 21.45 -16.76
C ASP A 38 7.77 20.32 -16.00
N ASP A 39 7.31 20.04 -14.77
CA ASP A 39 7.91 19.06 -13.87
C ASP A 39 7.17 17.73 -14.09
N PRO A 40 7.83 16.72 -14.69
CA PRO A 40 7.25 15.40 -14.89
C PRO A 40 6.96 14.67 -13.56
N LEU A 41 7.46 15.19 -12.43
CA LEU A 41 7.16 14.70 -11.08
C LEU A 41 6.03 15.48 -10.40
N SER A 42 5.44 16.47 -11.07
CA SER A 42 4.30 17.19 -10.51
C SER A 42 3.13 16.25 -10.22
N ARG A 43 2.41 16.50 -9.13
CA ARG A 43 1.29 15.65 -8.69
C ARG A 43 0.20 15.52 -9.76
N ASN A 44 -0.02 16.58 -10.55
CA ASN A 44 -1.02 16.60 -11.62
C ASN A 44 -0.57 15.74 -12.80
N TYR A 45 0.69 15.84 -13.22
CA TYR A 45 1.25 15.01 -14.28
C TYR A 45 1.23 13.52 -13.88
N LEU A 46 1.66 13.17 -12.67
CA LEU A 46 1.61 11.79 -12.17
C LEU A 46 0.17 11.25 -12.10
N ARG A 47 -0.81 12.10 -11.77
CA ARG A 47 -2.23 11.74 -11.80
C ARG A 47 -2.73 11.50 -13.22
N TRP A 48 -2.30 12.32 -14.18
CA TRP A 48 -2.59 12.13 -15.60
C TRP A 48 -2.01 10.80 -16.10
N LEU A 49 -0.74 10.53 -15.80
CA LEU A 49 -0.05 9.28 -16.16
C LEU A 49 -0.78 8.04 -15.61
N ALA A 50 -1.18 8.08 -14.33
CA ALA A 50 -1.93 7.00 -13.69
C ALA A 50 -3.30 6.75 -14.34
N LYS A 51 -4.01 7.82 -14.73
CA LYS A 51 -5.28 7.70 -15.47
C LYS A 51 -5.07 7.08 -16.85
N HIS A 52 -4.02 7.48 -17.58
CA HIS A 52 -3.71 6.93 -18.90
C HIS A 52 -3.39 5.43 -18.83
N GLN A 53 -2.57 5.01 -17.87
CA GLN A 53 -2.28 3.59 -17.62
C GLN A 53 -3.56 2.79 -17.31
N SER A 54 -4.49 3.34 -16.51
CA SER A 54 -5.74 2.65 -16.16
C SER A 54 -6.69 2.46 -17.34
N ARG A 55 -6.65 3.37 -18.33
CA ARG A 55 -7.46 3.33 -19.56
C ARG A 55 -6.90 2.35 -20.61
N ALA A 56 -5.59 2.18 -20.68
CA ALA A 56 -4.92 1.30 -21.64
C ALA A 56 -5.29 -0.20 -21.47
N ASN A 57 -5.63 -0.62 -20.24
CA ASN A 57 -6.06 -1.99 -19.91
C ASN A 57 -7.42 -2.42 -20.51
N ARG A 58 -8.08 -1.60 -21.34
CA ARG A 58 -9.38 -1.95 -21.95
C ARG A 58 -9.27 -1.99 -23.49
N LYS A 59 -9.15 -3.22 -24.00
CA LYS A 59 -9.45 -3.72 -25.36
C LYS A 59 -8.36 -3.81 -26.43
N ASP A 60 -7.20 -3.16 -26.30
CA ASP A 60 -6.00 -3.52 -27.09
C ASP A 60 -4.73 -2.95 -26.40
N PRO A 61 -4.05 -3.75 -25.56
CA PRO A 61 -2.99 -3.23 -24.67
C PRO A 61 -1.75 -2.74 -25.44
N SER A 62 -1.43 -3.34 -26.58
CA SER A 62 -0.05 -3.32 -27.05
C SER A 62 0.40 -2.03 -27.75
N GLU A 63 -0.51 -1.30 -28.40
CA GLU A 63 -0.18 -0.06 -29.12
C GLU A 63 -0.10 1.13 -28.13
N ARG A 64 -1.09 1.23 -27.23
CA ARG A 64 -1.17 2.30 -26.24
C ARG A 64 -0.12 2.17 -25.13
N ASP A 65 0.14 0.96 -24.66
CA ASP A 65 1.21 0.74 -23.67
C ASP A 65 2.58 1.10 -24.27
N ARG A 66 2.79 0.85 -25.58
CA ARG A 66 4.01 1.28 -26.28
C ARG A 66 4.08 2.80 -26.43
N GLN A 67 2.99 3.47 -26.79
CA GLN A 67 2.95 4.92 -26.90
C GLN A 67 3.22 5.59 -25.54
N LEU A 68 2.58 5.12 -24.48
CA LEU A 68 2.81 5.61 -23.12
C LEU A 68 4.26 5.35 -22.67
N ALA A 69 4.79 4.15 -22.93
CA ALA A 69 6.18 3.83 -22.62
C ALA A 69 7.17 4.72 -23.38
N GLN A 70 6.87 5.05 -24.65
CA GLN A 70 7.69 5.95 -25.45
C GLN A 70 7.63 7.39 -24.94
N MET A 71 6.44 7.90 -24.61
CA MET A 71 6.29 9.23 -23.97
C MET A 71 7.07 9.32 -22.66
N ILE A 72 6.96 8.31 -21.79
CA ILE A 72 7.73 8.25 -20.54
C ILE A 72 9.24 8.24 -20.84
N ALA A 73 9.68 7.49 -21.86
CA ALA A 73 11.10 7.41 -22.22
C ALA A 73 11.65 8.74 -22.78
N ASP A 74 10.81 9.52 -23.46
CA ASP A 74 11.20 10.80 -24.05
C ASP A 74 11.17 11.94 -23.00
N GLU A 75 10.28 11.87 -22.01
CA GLU A 75 10.07 12.92 -21.01
C GLU A 75 10.84 12.70 -19.69
N PHE A 76 11.12 11.46 -19.29
CA PHE A 76 11.79 11.17 -18.01
C PHE A 76 13.30 10.97 -18.18
N SER A 77 14.08 11.70 -17.37
CA SER A 77 15.51 11.42 -17.23
C SER A 77 15.78 10.23 -16.30
N LEU A 78 17.01 9.71 -16.34
CA LEU A 78 17.45 8.68 -15.37
C LEU A 78 17.33 9.15 -13.92
N GLN A 79 17.47 10.45 -13.66
CA GLN A 79 17.31 11.02 -12.34
C GLN A 79 15.84 10.98 -11.88
N ASP A 80 14.90 11.28 -12.78
CA ASP A 80 13.47 11.25 -12.48
C ASP A 80 13.00 9.82 -12.19
N VAL A 81 13.47 8.85 -12.99
CA VAL A 81 13.21 7.42 -12.74
C VAL A 81 13.75 6.99 -11.37
N ARG A 82 14.95 7.46 -10.99
CA ARG A 82 15.52 7.20 -9.66
C ARG A 82 14.66 7.80 -8.55
N ILE A 83 14.18 9.04 -8.73
CA ILE A 83 13.31 9.71 -7.75
C ILE A 83 11.98 8.97 -7.62
N LEU A 84 11.33 8.63 -8.73
CA LEU A 84 10.08 7.87 -8.73
C LEU A 84 10.24 6.51 -8.06
N ARG A 85 11.34 5.82 -8.32
CA ARG A 85 11.62 4.54 -7.66
C ARG A 85 11.76 4.71 -6.15
N ALA A 86 12.56 5.68 -5.69
CA ALA A 86 12.73 5.94 -4.27
C ALA A 86 11.41 6.36 -3.59
N ALA A 87 10.62 7.19 -4.27
CA ALA A 87 9.30 7.59 -3.80
C ALA A 87 8.33 6.39 -3.72
N ALA A 88 8.31 5.53 -4.74
CA ALA A 88 7.51 4.32 -4.75
C ALA A 88 7.90 3.35 -3.62
N GLU A 89 9.20 3.17 -3.37
CA GLU A 89 9.70 2.36 -2.25
C GLU A 89 9.27 2.97 -0.89
N ALA A 90 9.37 4.29 -0.73
CA ALA A 90 8.94 4.99 0.49
C ALA A 90 7.42 4.89 0.72
N VAL A 91 6.61 5.09 -0.33
CA VAL A 91 5.15 4.94 -0.27
C VAL A 91 4.76 3.49 0.01
N ALA A 92 5.44 2.51 -0.60
CA ALA A 92 5.22 1.10 -0.32
C ALA A 92 5.51 0.77 1.15
N ALA A 93 6.58 1.32 1.73
CA ALA A 93 6.90 1.17 3.15
C ALA A 93 5.88 1.86 4.07
N ALA A 94 5.30 2.99 3.65
CA ALA A 94 4.28 3.71 4.39
C ALA A 94 2.87 3.13 4.24
N THR A 95 2.62 2.32 3.21
CA THR A 95 1.31 1.72 2.88
C THR A 95 0.61 1.11 4.11
N PRO A 96 1.27 0.30 4.96
CA PRO A 96 0.59 -0.28 6.12
C PRO A 96 0.08 0.77 7.11
N ALA A 97 0.86 1.81 7.37
CA ALA A 97 0.47 2.89 8.28
C ALA A 97 -0.69 3.71 7.69
N ILE A 98 -0.68 3.96 6.39
CA ILE A 98 -1.76 4.66 5.68
C ILE A 98 -3.06 3.84 5.76
N VAL A 99 -2.99 2.52 5.53
CA VAL A 99 -4.15 1.62 5.66
C VAL A 99 -4.70 1.67 7.08
N MET A 100 -3.85 1.48 8.10
CA MET A 100 -4.28 1.46 9.51
C MET A 100 -4.89 2.80 9.95
N LYS A 101 -4.37 3.93 9.46
CA LYS A 101 -4.97 5.25 9.70
C LYS A 101 -6.41 5.31 9.20
N HIS A 102 -6.67 4.92 7.95
CA HIS A 102 -8.01 5.00 7.37
C HIS A 102 -8.99 4.01 8.00
N VAL A 103 -8.50 2.83 8.41
CA VAL A 103 -9.28 1.91 9.25
C VAL A 103 -9.64 2.56 10.59
N GLY A 104 -8.70 3.26 11.23
CA GLY A 104 -8.95 4.02 12.46
C GLY A 104 -9.96 5.16 12.28
N ASP A 105 -10.01 5.76 11.08
CA ASP A 105 -10.99 6.77 10.68
C ASP A 105 -12.36 6.16 10.29
N GLY A 106 -12.51 4.83 10.35
CA GLY A 106 -13.77 4.11 10.11
C GLY A 106 -14.02 3.69 8.67
N MET A 107 -13.04 3.79 7.78
CA MET A 107 -13.17 3.36 6.39
C MET A 107 -13.11 1.83 6.27
N GLU A 108 -14.01 1.26 5.48
CA GLU A 108 -14.08 -0.20 5.33
C GLU A 108 -12.95 -0.72 4.41
N PRO A 109 -12.38 -1.92 4.66
CA PRO A 109 -11.27 -2.44 3.87
C PRO A 109 -11.50 -2.49 2.34
N PRO A 110 -12.72 -2.81 1.82
CA PRO A 110 -13.00 -2.74 0.39
C PRO A 110 -12.96 -1.31 -0.19
N GLU A 111 -13.33 -0.31 0.60
CA GLU A 111 -13.27 1.11 0.19
C GLU A 111 -11.81 1.56 0.09
N ILE A 112 -11.00 1.24 1.10
CA ILE A 112 -9.54 1.49 1.09
C ILE A 112 -8.89 0.82 -0.13
N ALA A 113 -9.26 -0.42 -0.43
CA ALA A 113 -8.72 -1.15 -1.57
C ALA A 113 -9.02 -0.44 -2.89
N THR A 114 -10.24 0.07 -3.04
CA THR A 114 -10.68 0.81 -4.23
C THR A 114 -9.89 2.11 -4.39
N GLU A 115 -9.78 2.90 -3.33
CA GLU A 115 -9.05 4.18 -3.35
C GLU A 115 -7.54 4.02 -3.61
N MET A 116 -6.94 2.95 -3.09
CA MET A 116 -5.51 2.69 -3.24
C MET A 116 -5.15 1.91 -4.51
N GLY A 117 -6.13 1.46 -5.30
CA GLY A 117 -5.88 0.59 -6.45
C GLY A 117 -5.33 -0.79 -6.07
N LEU A 118 -5.68 -1.29 -4.89
CA LEU A 118 -5.29 -2.60 -4.37
C LEU A 118 -6.47 -3.59 -4.43
N THR A 119 -6.18 -4.88 -4.23
CA THR A 119 -7.24 -5.86 -4.03
C THR A 119 -7.71 -5.85 -2.57
N PRO A 120 -9.01 -6.11 -2.29
CA PRO A 120 -9.50 -6.22 -0.91
C PRO A 120 -8.70 -7.21 -0.09
N SER A 121 -8.36 -8.38 -0.67
CA SER A 121 -7.52 -9.40 -0.01
C SER A 121 -6.16 -8.87 0.44
N ARG A 122 -5.54 -7.99 -0.36
CA ARG A 122 -4.25 -7.37 0.02
C ARG A 122 -4.41 -6.43 1.21
N VAL A 123 -5.47 -5.62 1.23
CA VAL A 123 -5.78 -4.71 2.35
C VAL A 123 -6.06 -5.51 3.63
N TYR A 124 -6.87 -6.57 3.57
CA TYR A 124 -7.09 -7.45 4.72
C TYR A 124 -5.80 -8.09 5.22
N GLY A 125 -4.92 -8.54 4.32
CA GLY A 125 -3.59 -9.06 4.66
C GLY A 125 -2.75 -8.04 5.42
N ILE A 126 -2.68 -6.81 4.92
CA ILE A 126 -1.96 -5.70 5.58
C ILE A 126 -2.51 -5.44 6.98
N ILE A 127 -3.83 -5.34 7.14
CA ILE A 127 -4.47 -5.11 8.44
C ILE A 127 -4.11 -6.23 9.42
N ARG A 128 -4.19 -7.49 8.97
CA ARG A 128 -3.85 -8.65 9.79
C ARG A 128 -2.38 -8.62 10.23
N GLU A 129 -1.47 -8.37 9.30
CA GLU A 129 -0.03 -8.27 9.58
C GLU A 129 0.29 -7.14 10.57
N GLN A 130 -0.35 -5.97 10.42
CA GLN A 130 -0.14 -4.84 11.34
C GLN A 130 -0.66 -5.11 12.73
N ARG A 131 -1.90 -5.63 12.86
CA ARG A 131 -2.45 -6.01 14.17
C ARG A 131 -1.57 -7.04 14.88
N GLN A 132 -1.03 -8.00 14.14
CA GLN A 132 -0.10 -8.98 14.70
C GLN A 132 1.20 -8.32 15.19
N ARG A 133 1.77 -7.39 14.42
CA ARG A 133 2.98 -6.64 14.84
C ARG A 133 2.71 -5.78 16.07
N GLU A 134 1.56 -5.12 16.15
CA GLU A 134 1.14 -4.33 17.31
C GLU A 134 1.01 -5.21 18.56
N THR A 135 0.34 -6.36 18.45
CA THR A 135 0.24 -7.33 19.55
C THR A 135 1.61 -7.80 20.02
N GLN A 136 2.50 -8.16 19.10
CA GLN A 136 3.87 -8.56 19.43
C GLN A 136 4.66 -7.44 20.12
N ALA A 137 4.51 -6.19 19.67
CA ALA A 137 5.15 -5.03 20.29
C ALA A 137 4.63 -4.78 21.71
N ILE A 138 3.31 -4.91 21.94
CA ILE A 138 2.69 -4.79 23.26
C ILE A 138 3.20 -5.88 24.19
N ILE A 139 3.25 -7.13 23.73
CA ILE A 139 3.77 -8.27 24.50
C ILE A 139 5.24 -8.05 24.86
N ALA A 140 6.08 -7.70 23.88
CA ALA A 140 7.49 -7.45 24.10
C ALA A 140 7.73 -6.31 25.10
N ALA A 141 6.99 -5.20 24.98
CA ALA A 141 7.05 -4.10 25.92
C ALA A 141 6.54 -4.50 27.31
N GLY A 142 5.50 -5.31 27.39
CA GLY A 142 4.98 -5.86 28.64
C GLY A 142 6.04 -6.70 29.35
N ILE A 143 6.67 -7.63 28.64
CA ILE A 143 7.74 -8.48 29.17
C ILE A 143 8.96 -7.66 29.61
N ALA A 144 9.37 -6.67 28.81
CA ALA A 144 10.53 -5.84 29.11
C ALA A 144 10.36 -4.97 30.37
N ASN A 145 9.12 -4.57 30.67
CA ASN A 145 8.81 -3.70 31.81
C ASN A 145 8.30 -4.46 33.05
N ASP A 146 8.04 -5.76 32.94
CA ASP A 146 7.53 -6.58 34.02
C ASP A 146 8.70 -7.22 34.81
N PRO A 147 8.80 -7.00 36.14
CA PRO A 147 9.86 -7.57 36.95
C PRO A 147 9.80 -9.11 37.07
N ASP A 148 8.63 -9.72 36.86
CA ASP A 148 8.48 -11.18 36.79
C ASP A 148 7.42 -11.57 35.74
N PRO A 149 7.78 -11.54 34.44
CA PRO A 149 6.86 -11.82 33.34
C PRO A 149 6.24 -13.23 33.42
N LYS A 150 6.95 -14.18 34.05
CA LYS A 150 6.46 -15.55 34.20
C LYS A 150 5.36 -15.63 35.25
N ALA A 151 5.52 -14.98 36.40
CA ALA A 151 4.46 -14.90 37.41
C ALA A 151 3.21 -14.19 36.87
N SER A 152 3.40 -13.14 36.05
CA SER A 152 2.30 -12.47 35.35
C SER A 152 1.59 -13.41 34.37
N TYR A 153 2.32 -14.18 33.57
CA TYR A 153 1.73 -15.19 32.69
C TYR A 153 0.85 -16.20 33.45
N GLU A 154 1.38 -16.78 34.54
CA GLU A 154 0.65 -17.73 35.39
C GLU A 154 -0.59 -17.10 36.06
N LYS A 155 -0.57 -15.78 36.31
CA LYS A 155 -1.75 -15.04 36.78
C LYS A 155 -2.80 -14.93 35.67
N TRP A 156 -2.41 -14.59 34.45
CA TRP A 156 -3.34 -14.47 33.33
C TRP A 156 -3.93 -15.83 32.89
N GLU A 157 -3.17 -16.93 32.95
CA GLU A 157 -3.71 -18.29 32.73
C GLU A 157 -4.85 -18.62 33.71
N ARG A 158 -4.72 -18.22 34.98
CA ARG A 158 -5.77 -18.43 35.99
C ARG A 158 -7.02 -17.60 35.69
N VAL A 159 -6.85 -16.36 35.19
CA VAL A 159 -7.99 -15.51 34.78
C VAL A 159 -8.70 -16.12 33.57
N LEU A 160 -7.94 -16.64 32.60
CA LEU A 160 -8.50 -17.33 31.44
C LEU A 160 -9.34 -18.55 31.84
N ALA A 161 -8.87 -19.34 32.82
CA ALA A 161 -9.60 -20.50 33.32
C ALA A 161 -10.99 -20.14 33.87
N THR A 162 -11.15 -18.91 34.38
CA THR A 162 -12.42 -18.38 34.89
C THR A 162 -13.24 -17.60 33.85
N THR A 163 -12.71 -17.39 32.64
CA THR A 163 -13.41 -16.67 31.57
C THR A 163 -14.44 -17.58 30.90
N THR A 164 -15.71 -17.15 30.96
CA THR A 164 -16.87 -17.93 30.46
C THR A 164 -17.37 -17.48 29.10
N ASP A 165 -17.07 -16.24 28.68
CA ASP A 165 -17.42 -15.77 27.33
C ASP A 165 -16.51 -16.45 26.29
N PRO A 166 -17.06 -17.21 25.32
CA PRO A 166 -16.27 -17.88 24.29
C PRO A 166 -15.43 -16.93 23.42
N ALA A 167 -15.91 -15.73 23.11
CA ALA A 167 -15.22 -14.79 22.24
C ALA A 167 -14.03 -14.11 22.95
N GLU A 168 -14.24 -13.71 24.20
CA GLU A 168 -13.16 -13.17 25.05
C GLU A 168 -12.12 -14.25 25.33
N ARG A 169 -12.56 -15.48 25.61
CA ARG A 169 -11.69 -16.62 25.86
C ARG A 169 -10.78 -16.94 24.69
N ALA A 170 -11.31 -17.01 23.46
CA ALA A 170 -10.51 -17.28 22.26
C ALA A 170 -9.44 -16.20 22.02
N THR A 171 -9.79 -14.93 22.24
CA THR A 171 -8.85 -13.81 22.10
C THR A 171 -7.76 -13.86 23.15
N ALA A 172 -8.12 -14.15 24.40
CA ALA A 172 -7.18 -14.28 25.52
C ALA A 172 -6.28 -15.52 25.38
N GLU A 173 -6.79 -16.64 24.87
CA GLU A 173 -5.99 -17.84 24.54
C GLU A 173 -4.91 -17.52 23.50
N GLN A 174 -5.26 -16.78 22.44
CA GLN A 174 -4.29 -16.38 21.42
C GLN A 174 -3.23 -15.44 21.99
N PHE A 175 -3.63 -14.43 22.77
CA PHE A 175 -2.70 -13.51 23.42
C PHE A 175 -1.72 -14.26 24.36
N LEU A 176 -2.23 -15.20 25.16
CA LEU A 176 -1.38 -16.00 26.06
C LEU A 176 -0.45 -16.94 25.32
N ALA A 177 -0.87 -17.51 24.20
CA ALA A 177 0.02 -18.31 23.36
C ALA A 177 1.19 -17.47 22.83
N GLU A 178 0.92 -16.26 22.35
CA GLU A 178 1.95 -15.32 21.87
C GLU A 178 2.84 -14.82 23.02
N PHE A 179 2.27 -14.51 24.19
CA PHE A 179 3.03 -14.11 25.38
C PHE A 179 3.97 -15.21 25.85
N ARG A 180 3.48 -16.45 25.92
CA ARG A 180 4.29 -17.62 26.27
C ARG A 180 5.45 -17.82 25.30
N ALA A 181 5.19 -17.67 24.00
CA ALA A 181 6.23 -17.82 22.97
C ALA A 181 7.32 -16.75 23.07
N ALA A 182 7.01 -15.58 23.63
CA ALA A 182 7.93 -14.46 23.80
C ALA A 182 8.69 -14.47 25.15
N LEU A 183 8.34 -15.35 26.09
CA LEU A 183 9.04 -15.43 27.38
C LEU A 183 10.50 -15.89 27.18
N PRO A 184 11.48 -15.26 27.84
CA PRO A 184 12.87 -15.66 27.72
C PRO A 184 13.10 -17.04 28.36
N ASP A 185 13.75 -17.95 27.62
CA ASP A 185 14.26 -19.20 28.18
C ASP A 185 15.39 -18.89 29.18
N LYS A 186 15.24 -19.32 30.43
CA LYS A 186 16.29 -19.26 31.48
C LYS A 186 17.47 -20.20 31.14
N LYS A 187 18.21 -19.95 30.06
CA LYS A 187 19.53 -20.54 29.84
C LYS A 187 20.45 -19.53 29.14
N ALA A 188 21.03 -18.63 29.94
CA ALA A 188 22.46 -18.27 29.92
C ALA A 188 22.67 -16.91 30.60
N GLU A 189 22.69 -16.90 31.93
CA GLU A 189 23.62 -16.01 32.61
C GLU A 189 24.83 -16.86 32.99
N PRO A 190 26.00 -16.73 32.30
CA PRO A 190 27.23 -17.16 32.93
C PRO A 190 27.43 -16.25 34.13
N ARG A 191 27.37 -16.85 35.34
CA ARG A 191 27.83 -16.20 36.56
C ARG A 191 29.30 -15.83 36.35
N SER A 192 29.57 -14.56 36.09
CA SER A 192 30.90 -13.99 36.22
C SER A 192 31.31 -14.14 37.69
N THR A 193 32.42 -14.83 37.89
CA THR A 193 33.16 -14.92 39.16
C THR A 193 34.36 -13.99 39.07
#